data_AF-A0A7W5FGA4-F1
#
_entry.id   AF-A0A7W5FGA4-F1
#
_cell.length_a   1.000
_cell.length_b   1.000
_cell.length_c   1.000
_cell.angle_alpha   90.00
_cell.angle_beta   90.00
_cell.angle_gamma   90.00
#
_symmetry.space_group_name_H-M   'P 1'
#
loop_
_entity.id
_entity.type
_entity.pdbx_description
1 polymer ?
#
loop_
_entity_poly.entity_id
_entity_poly.type
_entity_poly.pdbx_seq_one_letter_code
_entity_poly.pdbx_strand_id
1 'polypeptide(L)'
;MGNVDYTDFGAIEADINAMEQFAAKLKQDIELNYAPYADAVSTTMIKQLPDTPFYELHLFLYRHDQVQIATQMNVAGYTDGTYKFASAASGISEQYRGSDAFSRAKVADVEAQFESTGETSEPFPGGA
;
A
#
# COMPACT_ATOMS: atom_id res chain seq x y z
N MET A 1 -24.44 -23.76 -17.16
CA MET A 1 -23.30 -23.54 -16.24
C MET A 1 -22.23 -22.84 -17.07
N GLY A 2 -22.03 -21.54 -16.85
CA GLY A 2 -21.15 -20.71 -17.67
C GLY A 2 -19.69 -21.03 -17.41
N ASN A 3 -18.92 -21.20 -18.48
CA ASN A 3 -17.47 -21.34 -18.43
C ASN A 3 -16.88 -20.02 -17.96
N VAL A 4 -16.44 -19.96 -16.70
CA VAL A 4 -15.72 -18.81 -16.18
C VAL A 4 -14.30 -18.91 -16.72
N ASP A 5 -13.98 -18.03 -17.65
CA ASP A 5 -12.64 -17.88 -18.18
C ASP A 5 -11.74 -17.24 -17.11
N TYR A 6 -10.80 -18.01 -16.60
CA TYR A 6 -9.80 -17.57 -15.62
C TYR A 6 -8.51 -17.09 -16.29
N THR A 7 -8.49 -16.86 -17.60
CA THR A 7 -7.28 -16.36 -18.30
C THR A 7 -7.21 -14.84 -18.41
N ASP A 8 -8.30 -14.13 -18.13
CA ASP A 8 -8.34 -12.67 -18.11
C ASP A 8 -8.01 -12.11 -16.71
N PHE A 9 -6.80 -12.37 -16.24
CA PHE A 9 -6.20 -11.63 -15.12
C PHE A 9 -5.33 -10.46 -15.61
N GLY A 10 -5.29 -10.22 -16.93
CA GLY A 10 -4.38 -9.26 -17.57
C GLY A 10 -4.82 -7.80 -17.46
N ALA A 11 -6.08 -7.55 -17.11
CA ALA A 11 -6.63 -6.19 -17.06
C ALA A 11 -7.35 -5.93 -15.73
N ILE A 12 -6.69 -6.22 -14.61
CA ILE A 12 -6.86 -5.31 -13.48
C ILE A 12 -6.07 -4.07 -13.87
N GLU A 13 -6.72 -3.16 -14.60
CA GLU A 13 -6.25 -1.79 -14.85
C GLU A 13 -6.26 -1.08 -13.49
N ALA A 14 -5.33 -1.48 -12.62
CA ALA A 14 -5.09 -0.83 -11.36
C ALA A 14 -4.62 0.56 -11.72
N ASP A 15 -5.36 1.59 -11.35
CA ASP A 15 -4.90 2.97 -11.46
C ASP A 15 -3.72 3.15 -10.49
N ILE A 16 -2.53 2.77 -10.97
CA ILE A 16 -1.28 2.81 -10.21
C ILE A 16 -0.97 4.23 -9.77
N ASN A 17 -1.32 5.22 -10.61
CA ASN A 17 -1.17 6.63 -10.28
C ASN A 17 -2.08 7.02 -9.11
N ALA A 18 -3.34 6.57 -9.11
CA ALA A 18 -4.23 6.78 -7.97
C ALA A 18 -3.73 6.08 -6.71
N MET A 19 -3.20 4.86 -6.81
CA MET A 19 -2.66 4.12 -5.68
C MET A 19 -1.41 4.79 -5.09
N GLU A 20 -0.50 5.30 -5.92
CA GLU A 20 0.66 6.08 -5.46
C GLU A 20 0.24 7.40 -4.81
N GLN A 21 -0.68 8.13 -5.44
CA GLN A 21 -1.17 9.39 -4.89
C GLN A 21 -1.88 9.16 -3.56
N PHE A 22 -2.66 8.09 -3.44
CA PHE A 22 -3.30 7.70 -2.19
C PHE A 22 -2.25 7.37 -1.11
N ALA A 23 -1.26 6.53 -1.42
CA ALA A 23 -0.20 6.16 -0.49
C ALA A 23 0.60 7.38 -0.02
N ALA A 24 0.96 8.28 -0.93
CA ALA A 24 1.68 9.51 -0.62
C ALA A 24 0.85 10.46 0.26
N LYS A 25 -0.43 10.68 -0.10
CA LYS A 25 -1.35 11.50 0.71
C LYS A 25 -1.56 10.92 2.09
N LEU A 26 -1.73 9.60 2.19
CA LEU A 26 -1.93 8.92 3.46
C LEU A 26 -0.70 9.04 4.35
N LYS A 27 0.50 8.82 3.81
CA LYS A 27 1.75 8.99 4.55
C LYS A 27 1.93 10.44 5.04
N GLN A 28 1.68 11.41 4.17
CA GLN A 28 1.76 12.82 4.49
C GLN A 28 0.75 13.22 5.57
N ASP A 29 -0.48 12.71 5.50
CA ASP A 29 -1.53 12.96 6.50
C ASP A 29 -1.13 12.39 7.87
N ILE A 30 -0.54 11.18 7.91
CA ILE A 30 -0.03 10.63 9.18
C ILE A 30 1.07 11.55 9.74
N GLU A 31 2.04 11.96 8.93
CA GLU A 31 3.18 12.77 9.37
C GLU A 31 2.76 14.15 9.88
N LEU A 32 1.79 14.80 9.22
CA LEU A 32 1.39 16.17 9.53
C LEU A 32 0.25 16.25 10.54
N ASN A 33 -0.71 15.33 10.48
CA ASN A 33 -1.98 15.44 11.18
C ASN A 33 -2.22 14.37 12.24
N TYR A 34 -1.55 13.23 12.19
CA TYR A 34 -1.76 12.16 13.19
C TYR A 34 -0.60 12.03 14.17
N ALA A 35 0.63 11.83 13.67
CA ALA A 35 1.82 11.58 14.48
C ALA A 35 2.09 12.67 15.55
N PRO A 36 1.94 13.98 15.27
CA PRO A 36 2.16 15.01 16.29
C PRO A 36 1.18 14.92 17.47
N TYR A 37 -0.07 14.52 17.22
CA TYR A 37 -1.08 14.38 18.27
C TYR A 37 -1.03 13.00 18.93
N ALA A 38 -0.61 11.98 18.21
CA ALA A 38 -0.40 10.64 18.74
C ALA A 38 0.62 10.65 19.89
N ASP A 39 1.69 11.43 19.76
CA ASP A 39 2.70 11.58 20.82
C ASP A 39 2.13 12.29 22.06
N ALA A 40 1.36 13.38 21.88
CA ALA A 40 0.70 14.08 22.97
C ALA A 40 -0.34 13.19 23.70
N VAL A 41 -1.12 12.41 22.94
CA VAL A 41 -2.07 11.43 23.50
C VAL A 41 -1.32 10.34 24.25
N SER A 42 -0.28 9.75 23.66
CA SER A 42 0.55 8.72 24.29
C SER A 42 1.15 9.21 25.61
N THR A 43 1.73 10.42 25.61
CA THR A 43 2.27 11.08 26.81
C THR A 43 1.21 11.26 27.90
N THR A 44 -0.02 11.60 27.52
CA THR A 44 -1.13 11.72 28.46
C THR A 44 -1.56 10.37 29.03
N MET A 45 -1.56 9.31 28.21
CA MET A 45 -1.97 7.97 28.62
C MET A 45 -0.95 7.30 29.57
N ILE A 46 0.35 7.61 29.47
CA ILE A 46 1.36 7.05 30.38
C ILE A 46 1.52 7.82 31.70
N LYS A 47 0.72 8.88 31.90
CA LYS A 47 0.83 9.71 33.10
C LYS A 47 0.43 8.90 34.32
N GLN A 48 1.38 8.75 35.25
CA GLN A 48 1.15 7.99 36.46
C GLN A 48 0.04 8.61 37.31
N LEU A 49 -0.92 7.76 37.69
CA LEU A 49 -2.04 8.13 38.54
C LEU A 49 -1.60 8.20 40.01
N PRO A 50 -2.20 9.09 40.81
CA PRO A 50 -1.87 9.21 42.23
C PRO A 50 -2.30 7.96 43.00
N ASP A 51 -1.55 7.62 44.05
CA ASP A 51 -2.00 6.61 44.99
C ASP A 51 -3.10 7.16 45.91
N THR A 52 -3.94 6.28 46.43
CA THR A 52 -5.11 6.64 47.23
C THR A 52 -5.36 5.62 48.35
N PRO A 53 -5.66 6.08 49.57
CA PRO A 53 -6.05 5.19 50.66
C PRO A 53 -7.50 4.68 50.54
N PHE A 54 -8.30 5.24 49.63
CA PHE A 54 -9.71 4.86 49.45
C PHE A 54 -9.84 3.72 48.44
N TYR A 55 -10.41 2.60 48.87
CA TYR A 55 -10.50 1.38 48.06
C TYR A 55 -11.31 1.58 46.76
N GLU A 56 -12.43 2.31 46.81
CA GLU A 56 -13.26 2.57 45.63
C GLU A 56 -12.53 3.45 44.60
N LEU A 57 -11.78 4.46 45.08
CA LEU A 57 -10.96 5.30 44.21
C LEU A 57 -9.79 4.51 43.64
N HIS A 58 -9.20 3.59 44.41
CA HIS A 58 -8.15 2.69 43.92
C HIS A 58 -8.67 1.82 42.77
N LEU A 59 -9.85 1.19 42.93
CA LEU A 59 -10.47 0.39 41.86
C LEU A 59 -10.77 1.22 40.62
N PHE A 60 -11.26 2.46 40.79
CA PHE A 60 -11.48 3.38 39.67
C PHE A 60 -10.18 3.69 38.93
N LEU A 61 -9.12 4.07 39.65
CA LEU A 61 -7.82 4.39 39.06
C LEU A 61 -7.18 3.17 38.39
N TYR A 62 -7.33 1.97 38.97
CA TYR A 62 -6.89 0.74 38.34
C TYR A 62 -7.62 0.50 37.00
N ARG A 63 -8.95 0.65 36.96
CA ARG A 63 -9.69 0.53 35.70
C ARG A 63 -9.32 1.62 34.70
N HIS A 64 -9.06 2.82 35.18
CA HIS A 64 -8.62 3.94 34.35
C HIS A 64 -7.27 3.63 33.67
N ASP A 65 -6.28 3.14 34.43
CA ASP A 65 -4.98 2.72 33.93
C ASP A 65 -5.09 1.67 32.81
N GLN A 66 -5.95 0.65 33.01
CA GLN A 66 -6.18 -0.37 31.98
C GLN A 66 -6.74 0.22 30.68
N VAL A 67 -7.63 1.21 30.77
CA VAL A 67 -8.17 1.92 29.59
C VAL A 67 -7.11 2.82 28.95
N GLN A 68 -6.25 3.47 29.75
CA GLN A 68 -5.13 4.26 29.23
C GLN A 68 -4.17 3.39 28.41
N ILE A 69 -3.81 2.20 28.91
CA ILE A 69 -2.96 1.22 28.20
C ILE A 69 -3.62 0.78 26.90
N ALA A 70 -4.89 0.38 26.93
CA ALA A 70 -5.61 -0.05 25.73
C ALA A 70 -5.69 1.07 24.68
N THR A 71 -5.90 2.31 25.12
CA THR A 71 -5.93 3.49 24.23
C THR A 71 -4.56 3.72 23.60
N GLN A 72 -3.48 3.63 24.38
CA GLN A 72 -2.12 3.76 23.88
C GLN A 72 -1.81 2.72 22.80
N MET A 73 -2.17 1.45 23.04
CA MET A 73 -1.97 0.37 22.06
C MET A 73 -2.74 0.63 20.77
N ASN A 74 -3.97 1.14 20.85
CA ASN A 74 -4.77 1.49 19.67
C ASN A 74 -4.13 2.64 18.88
N VAL A 75 -3.69 3.70 19.54
CA VAL A 75 -3.04 4.85 18.90
C VAL A 75 -1.77 4.41 18.17
N ALA A 76 -0.93 3.61 18.82
CA ALA A 76 0.29 3.08 18.23
C ALA A 76 0.01 2.14 17.05
N GLY A 77 -0.96 1.23 17.21
CA GLY A 77 -1.35 0.27 16.18
C GLY A 77 -1.92 0.95 14.92
N TYR A 78 -2.69 2.03 15.08
CA TYR A 78 -3.19 2.80 13.95
C TYR A 78 -2.06 3.46 13.16
N THR A 79 -1.09 4.10 13.83
CA THR A 79 0.08 4.70 13.16
C THR A 79 0.84 3.65 12.35
N ASP A 80 1.27 2.57 13.01
CA ASP A 80 2.09 1.52 12.38
C ASP A 80 1.35 0.81 11.23
N GLY A 81 0.08 0.45 11.46
CA GLY A 81 -0.76 -0.18 10.44
C GLY A 81 -0.92 0.70 9.21
N THR A 82 -1.17 1.99 9.40
CA THR A 82 -1.40 2.92 8.28
C THR A 82 -0.10 3.19 7.50
N TYR A 83 1.05 3.31 8.17
CA TYR A 83 2.35 3.38 7.49
C TYR A 83 2.65 2.11 6.68
N LYS A 84 2.36 0.94 7.24
CA LYS A 84 2.53 -0.35 6.53
C LYS A 84 1.64 -0.41 5.28
N PHE A 85 0.39 0.03 5.38
CA PHE A 85 -0.52 0.12 4.23
C PHE A 85 0.02 1.07 3.15
N ALA A 86 0.43 2.29 3.51
CA ALA A 86 1.00 3.24 2.56
C ALA A 86 2.27 2.67 1.89
N SER A 87 3.13 2.01 2.67
CA SER A 87 4.36 1.40 2.15
C SER A 87 4.08 0.23 1.21
N ALA A 88 3.10 -0.62 1.55
CA ALA A 88 2.68 -1.73 0.70
C ALA A 88 2.08 -1.23 -0.62
N ALA A 89 1.21 -0.22 -0.58
CA ALA A 89 0.66 0.41 -1.78
C ALA A 89 1.76 0.97 -2.69
N SER A 90 2.75 1.66 -2.13
CA SER A 90 3.92 2.15 -2.88
C SER A 90 4.71 0.99 -3.52
N GLY A 91 4.99 -0.07 -2.78
CA GLY A 91 5.74 -1.22 -3.28
C GLY A 91 5.01 -1.99 -4.39
N ILE A 92 3.68 -2.15 -4.26
CA ILE A 92 2.85 -2.76 -5.32
C ILE A 92 2.89 -1.88 -6.57
N SER A 93 2.75 -0.56 -6.44
CA SER A 93 2.82 0.37 -7.57
C SER A 93 4.14 0.30 -8.33
N GLU A 94 5.27 0.24 -7.61
CA GLU A 94 6.60 0.09 -8.20
C GLU A 94 6.72 -1.23 -8.98
N GLN A 95 6.21 -2.32 -8.43
CA GLN A 95 6.25 -3.63 -9.07
C GLN A 95 5.42 -3.65 -10.36
N TYR A 96 4.22 -3.06 -10.36
CA TYR A 96 3.38 -2.92 -11.56
C TYR A 96 4.07 -2.06 -12.62
N ARG A 97 4.61 -0.90 -12.25
CA ARG A 97 5.35 -0.03 -13.18
C ARG A 97 6.52 -0.76 -13.85
N GLY A 98 7.26 -1.55 -13.08
CA GLY A 98 8.36 -2.37 -13.59
C GLY A 98 7.87 -3.45 -14.57
N SER A 99 6.79 -4.14 -14.22
CA SER A 99 6.16 -5.15 -15.09
C SER A 99 5.66 -4.56 -16.40
N ASP A 100 4.96 -3.43 -16.36
CA ASP A 100 4.47 -2.72 -17.55
C ASP A 100 5.61 -2.24 -18.45
N ALA A 101 6.68 -1.71 -17.86
CA ALA A 101 7.86 -1.29 -18.61
C ALA A 101 8.54 -2.47 -19.32
N PHE A 102 8.66 -3.61 -18.63
CA PHE A 102 9.21 -4.83 -19.19
C PHE A 102 8.34 -5.38 -20.34
N SER A 103 7.03 -5.46 -20.14
CA SER A 103 6.08 -5.90 -21.16
C SER A 103 6.11 -4.99 -22.39
N ARG A 104 6.14 -3.67 -22.22
CA ARG A 104 6.29 -2.71 -23.35
C ARG A 104 7.59 -2.93 -24.12
N ALA A 105 8.70 -3.16 -23.43
CA ALA A 105 9.98 -3.45 -24.09
C ALA A 105 9.91 -4.75 -24.90
N LYS A 106 9.29 -5.80 -24.35
CA LYS A 106 9.10 -7.07 -25.06
C LYS A 106 8.20 -6.95 -26.29
N VAL A 107 7.13 -6.16 -26.19
CA VAL A 107 6.26 -5.88 -27.33
C VAL A 107 7.03 -5.13 -28.43
N ALA A 108 7.78 -4.08 -28.07
CA ALA A 108 8.59 -3.34 -29.03
C ALA A 108 9.66 -4.21 -29.71
N ASP A 109 10.30 -5.12 -28.97
CA ASP A 109 11.27 -6.09 -29.51
C ASP A 109 10.60 -6.99 -30.58
N VAL A 110 9.38 -7.48 -30.30
CA VAL A 110 8.61 -8.35 -31.21
C VAL A 110 8.16 -7.57 -32.45
N GLU A 111 7.66 -6.35 -32.27
CA GLU A 111 7.25 -5.46 -33.37
C GLU A 111 8.44 -5.17 -34.30
N ALA A 112 9.61 -4.82 -33.75
CA ALA A 112 10.82 -4.58 -34.54
C ALA A 112 11.29 -5.82 -35.31
N GLN A 113 11.18 -7.01 -34.72
CA GLN A 113 11.47 -8.27 -35.42
C GLN A 113 10.48 -8.53 -36.55
N PHE A 114 9.19 -8.24 -36.34
CA PHE A 114 8.17 -8.43 -37.36
C PHE A 114 8.40 -7.50 -38.56
N GLU A 115 8.75 -6.24 -38.31
CA GLU A 115 9.13 -5.25 -39.34
C GLU A 115 10.37 -5.69 -40.12
N SER A 116 11.43 -6.12 -39.43
CA SER A 116 12.66 -6.63 -40.06
C SER A 116 12.44 -7.88 -40.92
N THR A 117 11.48 -8.74 -40.54
CA THR A 117 11.13 -9.96 -41.29
C THR A 117 10.24 -9.64 -42.51
N GLY A 118 9.43 -8.57 -42.42
CA GLY A 118 8.63 -8.06 -43.55
C GLY A 118 9.46 -7.45 -44.67
N GLU A 119 10.63 -6.88 -44.36
CA GLU A 119 11.57 -6.36 -45.37
C GLU A 119 12.37 -7.47 -46.10
N THR A 120 12.39 -8.70 -45.57
CA THR A 120 13.10 -9.86 -46.14
C THR A 120 12.21 -10.81 -46.94
N SER A 121 11.09 -10.32 -47.52
CA SER A 121 10.39 -11.07 -48.55
C SER A 121 11.23 -11.11 -49.83
N GLU A 122 12.02 -12.17 -50.00
CA GLU A 122 12.73 -12.48 -51.25
C GLU A 122 11.75 -12.47 -52.45
N PRO A 123 12.16 -11.96 -53.63
CA PRO A 123 11.40 -12.14 -54.85
C PRO A 123 11.35 -13.63 -55.18
N PHE A 124 10.15 -14.19 -55.34
CA PHE A 124 9.94 -15.57 -55.79
C PHE A 124 10.74 -15.85 -57.08
N PRO A 125 11.67 -16.82 -57.10
CA PRO A 125 12.32 -17.23 -58.33
C PRO A 125 11.41 -18.26 -59.01
N GLY A 126 10.61 -17.85 -59.99
CA GLY A 126 9.86 -18.81 -60.81
C GLY A 126 8.92 -18.22 -61.84
N GLY A 127 9.28 -18.37 -63.11
CA GLY A 127 8.37 -18.23 -64.25
C GLY A 127 9.11 -18.06 -65.57
N ALA A 128 9.26 -19.16 -66.31
CA ALA A 128 9.92 -19.28 -67.62
C ALA A 128 9.25 -18.48 -68.75
#